data_AF-A0A1S1QJ52-F1
#
_entry.id   AF-A0A1S1QJ52-F1
#
_cell.length_a   1.000
_cell.length_b   1.000
_cell.length_c   1.000
_cell.angle_alpha   90.00
_cell.angle_beta   90.00
_cell.angle_gamma   90.00
#
_symmetry.space_group_name_H-M   'P 1'
#
loop_
_entity.id
_entity.type
_entity.pdbx_description
1 polymer ?
#
loop_
_entity_poly.entity_id
_entity_poly.type
_entity_poly.pdbx_seq_one_letter_code
_entity_poly.pdbx_strand_id
1 'polypeptide(L)'
;MPENRPDPFANDSVDYRPTAAELTRARAEVAHYPLDARYSYACGALRFVAEEIVAGRTDQFTIAAARYALALAEVARESSNDRQEVA
;
A
#
# COMPACT_ATOMS: atom_id res chain seq x y z
N MET A 1 30.27 3.92 -26.42
CA MET A 1 28.89 3.78 -25.90
C MET A 1 28.77 2.39 -25.29
N PRO A 2 28.65 2.24 -23.95
CA PRO A 2 28.39 0.94 -23.35
C PRO A 2 26.89 0.61 -23.45
N GLU A 3 26.60 -0.65 -23.72
CA GLU A 3 25.26 -1.20 -23.90
C GLU A 3 24.46 -1.08 -22.59
N ASN A 4 23.39 -0.28 -22.61
CA ASN A 4 22.35 -0.28 -21.57
C ASN A 4 21.62 -1.62 -21.62
N ARG A 5 22.14 -2.64 -20.92
CA ARG A 5 21.32 -3.78 -20.54
C ARG A 5 20.37 -3.29 -19.44
N PRO A 6 19.04 -3.33 -19.64
CA PRO A 6 18.12 -3.02 -18.56
C PRO A 6 18.37 -4.01 -17.44
N ASP A 7 18.70 -3.49 -16.26
CA ASP A 7 18.85 -4.29 -15.06
C ASP A 7 17.49 -4.95 -14.76
N PRO A 8 17.39 -6.30 -14.74
CA PRO A 8 16.12 -6.98 -14.52
C PRO A 8 15.52 -6.71 -13.13
N PHE A 9 16.28 -6.11 -12.21
CA PHE A 9 15.80 -5.68 -10.90
C PHE A 9 15.37 -4.20 -10.85
N ALA A 10 15.59 -3.43 -11.91
CA ALA A 10 15.29 -1.99 -11.95
C ALA A 10 13.85 -1.65 -12.38
N ASN A 11 12.94 -2.62 -12.46
CA ASN A 11 11.60 -2.42 -13.01
C ASN A 11 10.49 -2.16 -11.98
N ASP A 12 10.70 -2.31 -10.66
CA ASP A 12 9.56 -2.59 -9.76
C ASP A 12 9.33 -1.67 -8.53
N SER A 13 10.10 -0.61 -8.27
CA SER A 13 10.00 0.09 -6.96
C SER A 13 9.20 1.40 -6.91
N VAL A 14 8.97 2.09 -8.04
CA VAL A 14 8.31 3.42 -8.02
C VAL A 14 6.82 3.35 -8.38
N ASP A 15 6.42 2.37 -9.21
CA ASP A 15 5.07 2.24 -9.77
C ASP A 15 4.30 1.03 -9.23
N TYR A 16 4.65 0.52 -8.04
CA TYR A 16 3.94 -0.64 -7.48
C TYR A 16 2.44 -0.36 -7.35
N ARG A 17 1.64 -1.16 -8.05
CA ARG A 17 0.18 -1.18 -7.94
C ARG A 17 -0.27 -2.45 -7.22
N PRO A 18 -1.09 -2.32 -6.15
CA PRO A 18 -1.74 -3.46 -5.53
C PRO A 18 -2.47 -4.33 -6.55
N THR A 19 -2.29 -5.63 -6.42
CA THR A 19 -3.03 -6.62 -7.22
C THR A 19 -4.49 -6.68 -6.79
N ALA A 20 -5.37 -7.20 -7.67
CA ALA A 20 -6.78 -7.39 -7.33
C ALA A 20 -7.00 -8.26 -6.08
N ALA A 21 -6.15 -9.26 -5.84
CA ALA A 21 -6.21 -10.10 -4.65
C ALA A 21 -5.84 -9.32 -3.37
N GLU A 22 -4.82 -8.46 -3.42
CA GLU A 22 -4.43 -7.61 -2.29
C GLU A 22 -5.48 -6.55 -1.98
N LEU A 23 -6.06 -5.93 -3.02
CA LEU A 23 -7.18 -5.00 -2.86
C LEU A 23 -8.40 -5.69 -2.24
N THR A 24 -8.73 -6.91 -2.67
CA THR A 24 -9.85 -7.67 -2.10
C THR A 24 -9.62 -7.97 -0.63
N ARG A 25 -8.40 -8.38 -0.26
CA ARG A 25 -8.02 -8.61 1.14
C ARG A 25 -8.07 -7.32 1.95
N ALA A 26 -7.54 -6.21 1.43
CA ALA A 26 -7.57 -4.91 2.07
C ALA A 26 -9.01 -4.41 2.28
N ARG A 27 -9.90 -4.59 1.30
CA ARG A 27 -11.33 -4.28 1.42
C ARG A 27 -12.00 -5.08 2.52
N ALA A 28 -11.74 -6.39 2.58
CA ALA A 28 -12.28 -7.24 3.63
C ALA A 28 -11.82 -6.78 5.02
N GLU A 29 -10.53 -6.43 5.17
CA GLU A 29 -9.99 -5.91 6.42
C GLU A 29 -10.66 -4.60 6.85
N VAL A 30 -10.67 -3.59 5.99
CA VAL A 30 -11.15 -2.25 6.36
C VAL A 30 -12.67 -2.17 6.50
N ALA A 31 -13.41 -3.18 5.99
CA ALA A 31 -14.85 -3.29 6.17
C ALA A 31 -15.25 -3.43 7.65
N HIS A 32 -14.35 -3.92 8.51
CA HIS A 32 -14.56 -4.00 9.96
C HIS A 32 -14.51 -2.64 10.66
N TYR A 33 -14.00 -1.60 9.98
CA TYR A 33 -13.83 -0.26 10.54
C TYR A 33 -14.85 0.71 9.94
N PRO A 34 -15.32 1.69 10.74
CA PRO A 34 -16.16 2.76 10.23
C PRO A 34 -15.37 3.64 9.24
N LEU A 35 -16.07 4.24 8.27
CA LEU A 35 -15.46 4.94 7.12
C LEU A 35 -14.43 6.00 7.52
N ASP A 36 -14.69 6.72 8.61
CA ASP A 36 -13.83 7.75 9.20
C ASP A 36 -12.54 7.20 9.83
N ALA A 37 -12.53 5.93 10.26
CA ALA A 37 -11.35 5.28 10.82
C ALA A 37 -10.44 4.61 9.77
N ARG A 38 -10.97 4.31 8.57
CA ARG A 38 -10.23 3.59 7.51
C ARG A 38 -8.97 4.32 7.06
N TYR A 39 -9.06 5.64 6.89
CA TYR A 39 -7.92 6.47 6.50
C TYR A 39 -6.82 6.45 7.56
N SER A 40 -7.19 6.69 8.83
CA SER A 40 -6.26 6.67 9.96
C SER A 40 -5.58 5.30 10.11
N TYR A 41 -6.32 4.21 9.89
CA TYR A 41 -5.77 2.85 9.90
C TYR A 41 -4.72 2.65 8.79
N ALA A 42 -5.02 3.06 7.56
CA ALA A 42 -4.07 2.98 6.44
C ALA A 42 -2.81 3.82 6.69
N CYS A 43 -2.95 5.03 7.24
CA CYS A 43 -1.80 5.86 7.63
C CYS A 43 -0.94 5.19 8.72
N GLY A 44 -1.56 4.51 9.69
CA GLY A 44 -0.84 3.74 10.71
C GLY A 44 -0.01 2.61 10.10
N ALA A 45 -0.57 1.87 9.14
CA ALA A 45 0.15 0.80 8.44
C ALA A 45 1.35 1.34 7.64
N LEU A 46 1.19 2.47 6.93
CA LEU A 46 2.29 3.11 6.21
C LEU A 46 3.39 3.61 7.15
N ARG A 47 3.00 4.18 8.30
CA ARG A 47 3.96 4.63 9.32
C ARG A 47 4.77 3.46 9.87
N PHE A 48 4.13 2.34 10.21
CA PHE A 48 4.82 1.13 10.66
C PHE A 48 5.88 0.68 9.66
N VAL A 49 5.52 0.60 8.37
CA VAL A 49 6.46 0.24 7.30
C VAL A 49 7.63 1.22 7.21
N ALA A 50 7.37 2.53 7.31
CA ALA A 50 8.42 3.54 7.29
C ALA A 50 9.39 3.39 8.47
N GLU A 51 8.88 3.08 9.67
CA GLU A 51 9.68 2.82 10.86
C GLU A 51 10.56 1.57 10.70
N GLU A 52 10.03 0.49 10.11
CA GLU A 52 10.81 -0.73 9.80
C GLU A 52 11.95 -0.44 8.81
N ILE A 53 11.68 0.33 7.75
CA ILE A 53 12.68 0.71 6.73
C ILE A 53 13.77 1.57 7.36
N VAL A 54 13.42 2.56 8.18
CA VAL A 54 14.40 3.42 8.89
C VAL A 54 15.24 2.60 9.87
N ALA A 55 14.66 1.57 10.49
CA ALA A 55 15.40 0.62 11.33
C ALA A 55 16.31 -0.34 10.54
N GLY A 56 16.37 -0.22 9.21
CA GLY A 56 17.20 -1.04 8.34
C GLY A 56 16.66 -2.45 8.10
N ARG A 57 15.39 -2.71 8.44
CA ARG A 57 14.72 -3.98 8.15
C ARG A 57 14.04 -3.89 6.79
N THR A 58 14.52 -4.67 5.83
CA THR A 58 13.96 -4.78 4.48
C THR A 58 13.86 -6.23 4.05
N ASP A 59 13.38 -7.07 4.97
CA ASP A 59 13.12 -8.48 4.70
C ASP A 59 11.80 -8.67 3.92
N GLN A 60 11.53 -9.91 3.54
CA GLN A 60 10.32 -10.26 2.80
C GLN A 60 9.03 -9.88 3.55
N PHE A 61 9.06 -9.89 4.89
CA PHE A 61 7.92 -9.50 5.72
C PHE A 61 7.67 -8.00 5.65
N THR A 62 8.72 -7.18 5.69
CA THR A 62 8.62 -5.72 5.56
C THR A 62 8.12 -5.34 4.18
N ILE A 63 8.58 -6.02 3.12
CA ILE A 63 8.09 -5.83 1.74
C ILE A 63 6.60 -6.22 1.64
N ALA A 64 6.20 -7.36 2.21
CA ALA A 64 4.79 -7.77 2.22
C ALA A 64 3.91 -6.77 3.00
N ALA A 65 4.41 -6.25 4.13
CA ALA A 65 3.74 -5.22 4.91
C ALA A 65 3.60 -3.91 4.11
N ALA A 66 4.64 -3.50 3.36
CA ALA A 66 4.59 -2.34 2.47
C ALA A 66 3.53 -2.47 1.39
N ARG A 67 3.50 -3.61 0.69
CA ARG A 67 2.49 -3.92 -0.34
C ARG A 67 1.07 -3.89 0.24
N TYR A 68 0.90 -4.46 1.44
CA TYR A 68 -0.38 -4.46 2.14
C TYR A 68 -0.81 -3.04 2.56
N ALA A 69 0.10 -2.24 3.11
CA ALA A 69 -0.18 -0.87 3.51
C ALA A 69 -0.59 0.01 2.31
N LEU A 70 0.02 -0.20 1.14
CA LEU A 70 -0.39 0.46 -0.10
C LEU A 70 -1.79 0.04 -0.55
N ALA A 71 -2.13 -1.25 -0.45
CA ALA A 71 -3.48 -1.74 -0.75
C ALA A 71 -4.54 -1.12 0.18
N LEU A 72 -4.24 -1.01 1.49
CA LEU A 72 -5.12 -0.35 2.46
C LEU A 72 -5.33 1.14 2.11
N ALA A 73 -4.26 1.84 1.72
CA ALA A 73 -4.33 3.25 1.35
C ALA A 73 -5.18 3.48 0.09
N GLU A 74 -5.09 2.60 -0.91
CA GLU A 74 -5.89 2.69 -2.12
C GLU A 74 -7.38 2.49 -1.83
N VAL A 75 -7.73 1.49 -1.03
CA VAL A 75 -9.12 1.24 -0.61
C VAL A 75 -9.69 2.37 0.26
N ALA A 76 -8.88 2.93 1.16
CA ALA A 76 -9.28 4.07 1.98
C ALA A 76 -9.55 5.32 1.12
N ARG A 77 -8.78 5.52 0.04
CA ARG A 77 -9.00 6.58 -0.94
C ARG A 77 -10.31 6.38 -1.72
N GLU A 78 -10.58 5.17 -2.22
CA GLU A 78 -11.87 4.83 -2.88
C GLU A 78 -13.06 5.17 -1.96
N SER A 79 -13.00 4.74 -0.69
CA SER A 79 -14.05 5.00 0.30
C SER A 79 -14.29 6.50 0.58
N SER A 80 -13.27 7.34 0.38
CA SER A 80 -13.36 8.78 0.59
C SER A 80 -14.00 9.50 -0.60
N ASN A 81 -13.74 9.02 -1.82
CA ASN A 81 -14.38 9.55 -3.03
C ASN A 81 -15.87 9.21 -3.07
N ASP A 82 -16.26 8.00 -2.67
CA ASP A 82 -17.67 7.60 -2.54
C ASP A 82 -18.44 8.54 -1.59
N ARG A 83 -17.77 9.07 -0.55
CA ARG A 83 -18.36 10.02 0.39
C ARG A 83 -18.58 11.41 -0.24
N GLN A 84 -17.74 11.81 -1.20
CA GLN A 84 -17.85 13.11 -1.89
C GLN A 84 -18.88 13.08 -3.03
N GLU A 85 -19.13 11.93 -3.65
CA GLU A 85 -20.14 11.82 -4.74
C GLU A 85 -21.60 11.78 -4.24
N VAL A 86 -21.83 11.50 -2.96
CA VAL A 86 -23.19 11.34 -2.38
C VAL A 86 -23.66 12.59 -1.61
N ALA A 87 -22.83 13.64 -1.53
CA ALA A 87 -23.13 14.91 -0.85
C ALA A 87 -23.60 16.00 -1.83
#